data_AF-A0A371N023-F1
#
_entry.id   AF-A0A371N023-F1
#
_cell.length_a   1.000
_cell.length_b   1.000
_cell.length_c   1.000
_cell.angle_alpha   90.00
_cell.angle_beta   90.00
_cell.angle_gamma   90.00
#
_symmetry.space_group_name_H-M   'P 1'
#
loop_
_entity.id
_entity.type
_entity.pdbx_description
1 polymer ?
#
loop_
_entity_poly.entity_id
_entity_poly.type
_entity_poly.pdbx_seq_one_letter_code
_entity_poly.pdbx_strand_id
1 'polypeptide(L)'
;MTETVRVAVPRKGRPLEAVLERFATTESIAEVADEITSTLRYEKSVTKGHTQPEHDVYERLADYSDLSDPAAPEYTLLRDDRDGMPRRIVFDSVVLEIDGVDIHLVGREEPFRALRTHEFGLGFDSADLVLEEVVKLRPEGLGSIEDVNARIDPMDTDVRVVSGLGDTVYHTLMADPELLPPGSELDRDFVADYEGELCISPRYERLVEAVLGTRCLDDVTFAYPNGAPEEEAAIAETGLGVYLTMTGSTAREHGLVLGEHLFPSETVLMENVAEATPAAETVKRAIASPELETELKV
;
A
#
# COMPACT_ATOMS: atom_id res chain seq x y z
N MET A 1 -5.79 -29.84 -17.04
CA MET A 1 -5.55 -28.40 -16.91
C MET A 1 -5.66 -28.11 -15.44
N THR A 2 -4.55 -27.78 -14.82
CA THR A 2 -4.50 -27.27 -13.45
C THR A 2 -5.26 -25.95 -13.43
N GLU A 3 -6.01 -25.72 -12.35
CA GLU A 3 -6.81 -24.51 -12.20
C GLU A 3 -5.88 -23.31 -12.05
N THR A 4 -6.02 -22.30 -12.91
CA THR A 4 -5.22 -21.07 -12.81
C THR A 4 -5.87 -20.10 -11.84
N VAL A 5 -5.15 -19.72 -10.80
CA VAL A 5 -5.58 -18.72 -9.81
C VAL A 5 -5.13 -17.35 -10.27
N ARG A 6 -6.08 -16.43 -10.47
CA ARG A 6 -5.78 -15.02 -10.78
C ARG A 6 -5.61 -14.24 -9.48
N VAL A 7 -4.53 -13.46 -9.41
CA VAL A 7 -4.20 -12.64 -8.25
C VAL A 7 -4.02 -11.20 -8.72
N ALA A 8 -4.80 -10.27 -8.17
CA ALA A 8 -4.61 -8.85 -8.47
C ALA A 8 -3.42 -8.31 -7.66
N VAL A 9 -2.47 -7.65 -8.30
CA VAL A 9 -1.27 -7.09 -7.65
C VAL A 9 -1.04 -5.63 -8.05
N PRO A 10 -0.36 -4.82 -7.23
CA PRO A 10 0.00 -3.45 -7.61
C PRO A 10 0.88 -3.44 -8.86
N ARG A 11 0.82 -2.41 -9.69
CA ARG A 11 1.61 -2.37 -10.93
C ARG A 11 3.07 -1.91 -10.80
N LYS A 12 3.44 -1.33 -9.65
CA LYS A 12 4.75 -0.69 -9.46
C LYS A 12 5.05 -0.36 -8.01
N GLY A 13 6.30 -0.03 -7.75
CA GLY A 13 6.75 0.50 -6.46
C GLY A 13 6.91 -0.56 -5.39
N ARG A 14 7.14 -0.11 -4.15
CA ARG A 14 7.39 -0.99 -3.00
C ARG A 14 6.29 -2.04 -2.78
N PRO A 15 4.99 -1.72 -2.93
CA PRO A 15 3.95 -2.73 -2.77
C PRO A 15 4.10 -3.92 -3.73
N LEU A 16 4.42 -3.68 -5.01
CA LEU A 16 4.68 -4.79 -5.94
C LEU A 16 5.96 -5.55 -5.57
N GLU A 17 7.03 -4.85 -5.17
CA GLU A 17 8.28 -5.52 -4.73
C GLU A 17 8.03 -6.47 -3.55
N ALA A 18 7.27 -6.02 -2.54
CA ALA A 18 6.90 -6.86 -1.38
C ALA A 18 6.04 -8.07 -1.78
N VAL A 19 5.13 -7.90 -2.73
CA VAL A 19 4.32 -9.00 -3.26
C VAL A 19 5.20 -10.01 -3.98
N LEU A 20 6.09 -9.57 -4.86
CA LEU A 20 7.00 -10.46 -5.61
C LEU A 20 7.93 -11.23 -4.66
N GLU A 21 8.45 -10.59 -3.62
CA GLU A 21 9.24 -11.24 -2.56
C GLU A 21 8.43 -12.34 -1.86
N ARG A 22 7.12 -12.13 -1.65
CA ARG A 22 6.23 -13.16 -1.08
C ARG A 22 6.07 -14.38 -1.97
N PHE A 23 6.11 -14.20 -3.30
CA PHE A 23 5.99 -15.27 -4.28
C PHE A 23 7.32 -15.97 -4.59
N ALA A 24 8.47 -15.39 -4.21
CA ALA A 24 9.81 -15.91 -4.47
C ALA A 24 10.17 -17.16 -3.62
N THR A 25 9.30 -18.16 -3.60
CA THR A 25 9.43 -19.40 -2.82
C THR A 25 10.38 -20.42 -3.43
N THR A 26 10.75 -20.23 -4.71
CA THR A 26 11.71 -21.06 -5.45
C THR A 26 12.72 -20.16 -6.15
N GLU A 27 13.89 -20.71 -6.50
CA GLU A 27 14.93 -19.98 -7.23
C GLU A 27 14.42 -19.44 -8.57
N SER A 28 13.60 -20.21 -9.30
CA SER A 28 13.04 -19.78 -10.57
C SER A 28 12.07 -18.61 -10.43
N ILE A 29 11.24 -18.59 -9.38
CA ILE A 29 10.32 -17.46 -9.15
C ILE A 29 11.12 -16.24 -8.65
N ALA A 30 12.15 -16.46 -7.84
CA ALA A 30 13.03 -15.39 -7.36
C ALA A 30 13.73 -14.67 -8.53
N GLU A 31 14.21 -15.41 -9.54
CA GLU A 31 14.81 -14.82 -10.74
C GLU A 31 13.82 -13.92 -11.50
N VAL A 32 12.57 -14.37 -11.68
CA VAL A 32 11.51 -13.56 -12.31
C VAL A 32 11.16 -12.32 -11.46
N ALA A 33 11.07 -12.48 -10.14
CA ALA A 33 10.81 -11.38 -9.21
C ALA A 33 11.91 -10.29 -9.27
N ASP A 34 13.18 -10.72 -9.33
CA ASP A 34 14.34 -9.83 -9.47
C ASP A 34 14.36 -9.12 -10.83
N GLU A 35 14.01 -9.81 -11.91
CA GLU A 35 13.87 -9.23 -13.25
C GLU A 35 12.82 -8.12 -13.25
N ILE A 36 11.62 -8.40 -12.73
CA ILE A 36 10.54 -7.40 -12.65
C ILE A 36 10.96 -6.21 -11.79
N THR A 37 11.52 -6.47 -10.62
CA THR A 37 11.94 -5.43 -9.67
C THR A 37 13.03 -4.54 -10.27
N SER A 38 14.05 -5.13 -10.89
CA SER A 38 15.16 -4.37 -11.50
C SER A 38 14.68 -3.53 -12.69
N THR A 39 13.81 -4.08 -13.54
CA THR A 39 13.19 -3.39 -14.68
C THR A 39 12.39 -2.18 -14.22
N LEU A 40 11.51 -2.35 -13.22
CA LEU A 40 10.68 -1.26 -12.72
C LEU A 40 11.49 -0.20 -11.94
N ARG A 41 12.57 -0.60 -11.26
CA ARG A 41 13.51 0.35 -10.62
C ARG A 41 14.25 1.18 -11.66
N TYR A 42 14.67 0.57 -12.79
CA TYR A 42 15.24 1.29 -13.92
C TYR A 42 14.24 2.30 -14.50
N GLU A 43 13.00 1.88 -14.79
CA GLU A 43 11.96 2.76 -15.34
C GLU A 43 11.57 3.89 -14.37
N LYS A 44 11.60 3.63 -13.06
CA LYS A 44 11.47 4.66 -12.02
C LYS A 44 12.62 5.67 -12.08
N SER A 45 13.85 5.22 -12.30
CA SER A 45 15.03 6.10 -12.46
C SER A 45 14.93 6.97 -13.71
N VAL A 46 14.53 6.38 -14.84
CA VAL A 46 14.26 7.10 -16.10
C VAL A 46 13.17 8.16 -15.89
N THR A 47 12.08 7.77 -15.25
CA THR A 47 10.94 8.63 -14.94
C THR A 47 11.30 9.84 -14.08
N LYS A 48 12.28 9.70 -13.18
CA LYS A 48 12.77 10.79 -12.34
C LYS A 48 13.85 11.63 -13.04
N GLY A 49 14.31 11.24 -14.23
CA GLY A 49 15.40 11.90 -14.95
C GLY A 49 16.79 11.57 -14.39
N HIS A 50 16.92 10.53 -13.57
CA HIS A 50 18.20 10.08 -13.02
C HIS A 50 18.96 9.17 -14.01
N THR A 51 18.25 8.60 -14.98
CA THR A 51 18.80 7.73 -16.03
C THR A 51 18.26 8.16 -17.38
N GLN A 52 19.12 8.19 -18.40
CA GLN A 52 18.73 8.49 -19.76
C GLN A 52 18.68 7.18 -20.56
N PRO A 53 17.51 6.79 -21.10
CA PRO A 53 17.40 5.55 -21.86
C PRO A 53 18.02 5.69 -23.24
N GLU A 54 18.56 4.59 -23.76
CA GLU A 54 19.09 4.52 -25.13
C GLU A 54 17.96 4.49 -26.17
N HIS A 55 16.85 3.85 -25.82
CA HIS A 55 15.68 3.60 -26.66
C HIS A 55 14.45 4.37 -26.19
N ASP A 56 13.50 4.60 -27.10
CA ASP A 56 12.23 5.22 -26.72
C ASP A 56 11.35 4.27 -25.89
N VAL A 57 10.24 4.79 -25.35
CA VAL A 57 9.38 4.03 -24.42
C VAL A 57 8.70 2.82 -25.08
N TYR A 58 8.45 2.84 -26.38
CA TYR A 58 7.80 1.73 -27.08
C TYR A 58 8.80 0.64 -27.44
N GLU A 59 10.02 1.03 -27.84
CA GLU A 59 11.12 0.09 -28.05
C GLU A 59 11.45 -0.64 -26.75
N ARG A 60 11.64 0.08 -25.63
CA ARG A 60 11.89 -0.56 -24.32
C ARG A 60 10.76 -1.48 -23.88
N LEU A 61 9.51 -1.09 -24.11
CA LEU A 61 8.35 -1.95 -23.80
C LEU A 61 8.40 -3.27 -24.57
N ALA A 62 8.74 -3.19 -25.87
CA ALA A 62 8.87 -4.37 -26.73
C ALA A 62 10.07 -5.24 -26.32
N ASP A 63 11.14 -4.64 -25.80
CA ASP A 63 12.30 -5.39 -25.27
C ASP A 63 11.96 -6.13 -23.97
N TYR A 64 11.09 -5.55 -23.13
CA TYR A 64 10.74 -6.12 -21.83
C TYR A 64 9.65 -7.20 -21.87
N SER A 65 8.80 -7.22 -22.91
CA SER A 65 7.60 -8.09 -22.92
C SER A 65 7.66 -9.13 -24.03
N ASP A 66 7.68 -10.42 -23.67
CA ASP A 66 7.51 -11.52 -24.63
C ASP A 66 6.07 -12.08 -24.58
N LEU A 67 5.25 -11.64 -25.54
CA LEU A 67 3.84 -12.04 -25.64
C LEU A 67 3.63 -13.54 -26.00
N SER A 68 4.70 -14.28 -26.25
CA SER A 68 4.64 -15.70 -26.61
C SER A 68 4.88 -16.64 -25.44
N ASP A 69 5.43 -16.14 -24.33
CA ASP A 69 5.72 -16.91 -23.13
C ASP A 69 5.01 -16.30 -21.90
N PRO A 70 3.92 -16.91 -21.39
CA PRO A 70 3.21 -16.40 -20.22
C PRO A 70 4.04 -16.45 -18.92
N ALA A 71 5.14 -17.20 -18.88
CA ALA A 71 6.05 -17.23 -17.74
C ALA A 71 7.08 -16.09 -17.77
N ALA A 72 7.22 -15.40 -18.91
CA ALA A 72 7.97 -14.15 -19.00
C ALA A 72 7.09 -12.98 -18.53
N PRO A 73 7.65 -11.99 -17.82
CA PRO A 73 6.88 -10.84 -17.36
C PRO A 73 6.42 -9.97 -18.53
N GLU A 74 5.15 -9.58 -18.52
CA GLU A 74 4.59 -8.60 -19.44
C GLU A 74 4.47 -7.23 -18.77
N TYR A 75 4.66 -6.19 -19.57
CA TYR A 75 4.54 -4.81 -19.16
C TYR A 75 3.58 -4.05 -20.07
N THR A 76 3.05 -2.93 -19.57
CA THR A 76 2.15 -2.07 -20.33
C THR A 76 2.44 -0.60 -20.10
N LEU A 77 1.82 0.27 -20.90
CA LEU A 77 1.96 1.71 -20.77
C LEU A 77 0.81 2.31 -19.96
N LEU A 78 1.18 2.98 -18.88
CA LEU A 78 0.29 3.83 -18.11
C LEU A 78 0.56 5.30 -18.45
N ARG A 79 -0.51 6.07 -18.61
CA ARG A 79 -0.41 7.53 -18.70
C ARG A 79 -0.43 8.12 -17.30
N ASP A 80 0.57 8.93 -16.99
CA ASP A 80 0.76 9.53 -15.69
C ASP A 80 0.07 10.89 -15.58
N ASP A 81 -0.30 11.28 -14.35
CA ASP A 81 -1.12 12.46 -14.09
C ASP A 81 -0.29 13.75 -13.97
N ARG A 82 1.04 13.65 -14.00
CA ARG A 82 1.95 14.81 -13.99
C ARG A 82 1.77 15.66 -15.24
N ASP A 83 2.22 16.91 -15.13
CA ASP A 83 2.29 17.85 -16.25
C ASP A 83 2.95 17.22 -17.49
N GLY A 84 2.24 17.35 -18.63
CA GLY A 84 2.64 16.75 -19.90
C GLY A 84 2.16 15.31 -20.11
N MET A 85 1.49 14.70 -19.12
CA MET A 85 0.91 13.36 -19.16
C MET A 85 1.85 12.29 -19.75
N PRO A 86 3.07 12.13 -19.20
CA PRO A 86 4.06 11.22 -19.76
C PRO A 86 3.59 9.77 -19.66
N ARG A 87 4.03 8.94 -20.61
CA ARG A 87 3.82 7.49 -20.56
C ARG A 87 4.91 6.84 -19.72
N ARG A 88 4.53 5.86 -18.91
CA ARG A 88 5.41 5.05 -18.07
C ARG A 88 5.15 3.58 -18.33
N ILE A 89 6.22 2.79 -18.32
CA ILE A 89 6.11 1.33 -18.32
C ILE A 89 5.77 0.87 -16.89
N VAL A 90 4.82 -0.05 -16.78
CA VAL A 90 4.37 -0.64 -15.52
C VAL A 90 4.15 -2.14 -15.70
N PHE A 91 4.20 -2.92 -14.61
CA PHE A 91 3.93 -4.35 -14.66
C PHE A 91 2.48 -4.62 -15.09
N ASP A 92 2.30 -5.60 -15.97
CA ASP A 92 0.98 -6.03 -16.47
C ASP A 92 0.63 -7.43 -16.02
N SER A 93 1.45 -8.45 -16.33
CA SER A 93 1.16 -9.80 -15.88
C SER A 93 2.36 -10.75 -15.89
N VAL A 94 2.26 -11.85 -15.15
CA VAL A 94 3.14 -13.02 -15.29
C VAL A 94 2.43 -14.27 -14.75
N VAL A 95 2.72 -15.43 -15.32
CA VAL A 95 2.28 -16.73 -14.80
C VAL A 95 3.41 -17.44 -14.08
N LEU A 96 3.17 -17.78 -12.81
CA LEU A 96 4.08 -18.53 -11.94
C LEU A 96 3.45 -19.90 -11.61
N GLU A 97 4.25 -20.86 -11.16
CA GLU A 97 3.75 -22.16 -10.69
C GLU A 97 4.21 -22.40 -9.25
N ILE A 98 3.25 -22.63 -8.34
CA ILE A 98 3.52 -22.99 -6.93
C ILE A 98 2.69 -24.20 -6.56
N ASP A 99 3.35 -25.22 -6.00
CA ASP A 99 2.72 -26.45 -5.51
C ASP A 99 1.76 -27.12 -6.54
N GLY A 100 2.11 -27.05 -7.82
CA GLY A 100 1.32 -27.58 -8.92
C GLY A 100 0.10 -26.72 -9.28
N VAL A 101 0.06 -25.45 -8.89
CA VAL A 101 -1.01 -24.49 -9.22
C VAL A 101 -0.44 -23.34 -10.04
N ASP A 102 -1.03 -23.09 -11.21
CA ASP A 102 -0.67 -21.94 -12.02
C ASP A 102 -1.26 -20.68 -11.38
N ILE A 103 -0.43 -19.67 -11.14
CA ILE A 103 -0.79 -18.39 -10.56
C ILE A 103 -0.57 -17.32 -11.61
N HIS A 104 -1.64 -16.64 -12.00
CA HIS A 104 -1.57 -15.51 -12.90
C HIS A 104 -1.61 -14.22 -12.08
N LEU A 105 -0.45 -13.60 -11.86
CA LEU A 105 -0.34 -12.28 -11.27
C LEU A 105 -0.78 -11.25 -12.31
N VAL A 106 -1.73 -10.39 -11.97
CA VAL A 106 -2.28 -9.37 -12.87
C VAL A 106 -2.18 -8.00 -12.22
N GLY A 107 -1.40 -7.13 -12.86
CA GLY A 107 -1.19 -5.75 -12.47
C GLY A 107 -2.46 -4.90 -12.55
N ARG A 108 -2.88 -4.34 -11.41
CA ARG A 108 -4.02 -3.41 -11.29
C ARG A 108 -3.58 -2.10 -10.64
N GLU A 109 -4.19 -1.00 -11.05
CA GLU A 109 -3.97 0.30 -10.42
C GLU A 109 -4.55 0.33 -9.01
N GLU A 110 -5.71 -0.30 -8.82
CA GLU A 110 -6.40 -0.46 -7.54
C GLU A 110 -6.83 -1.93 -7.38
N PRO A 111 -5.91 -2.84 -7.03
CA PRO A 111 -6.19 -4.27 -6.84
C PRO A 111 -7.41 -4.55 -5.94
N PHE A 112 -7.62 -3.79 -4.86
CA PHE A 112 -8.76 -3.95 -3.98
C PHE A 112 -10.10 -3.79 -4.72
N ARG A 113 -10.23 -2.76 -5.57
CA ARG A 113 -11.44 -2.57 -6.40
C ARG A 113 -11.64 -3.72 -7.37
N ALA A 114 -10.57 -4.26 -7.95
CA ALA A 114 -10.65 -5.41 -8.85
C ALA A 114 -11.14 -6.68 -8.15
N LEU A 115 -10.80 -6.89 -6.87
CA LEU A 115 -11.33 -7.99 -6.07
C LEU A 115 -12.84 -7.85 -5.84
N ARG A 116 -13.31 -6.63 -5.60
CA ARG A 116 -14.74 -6.34 -5.37
C ARG A 116 -15.61 -6.58 -6.59
N THR A 117 -15.05 -6.53 -7.81
CA THR A 117 -15.80 -6.82 -9.05
C THR A 117 -15.85 -8.31 -9.39
N HIS A 118 -15.42 -9.20 -8.49
CA HIS A 118 -15.45 -10.67 -8.67
C HIS A 118 -14.62 -11.19 -9.86
N GLU A 119 -13.56 -10.45 -10.23
CA GLU A 119 -12.60 -10.92 -11.25
C GLU A 119 -11.45 -11.75 -10.66
N PHE A 120 -11.24 -11.66 -9.33
CA PHE A 120 -10.08 -12.19 -8.62
C PHE A 120 -10.50 -12.80 -7.27
N GLY A 121 -9.97 -13.98 -6.95
CA GLY A 121 -10.15 -14.62 -5.64
C GLY A 121 -9.17 -14.14 -4.58
N LEU A 122 -7.99 -13.68 -5.01
CA LEU A 122 -6.93 -13.15 -4.15
C LEU A 122 -6.38 -11.85 -4.73
N GLY A 123 -5.82 -11.02 -3.87
CA GLY A 123 -5.04 -9.87 -4.31
C GLY A 123 -4.32 -9.15 -3.19
N PHE A 124 -3.51 -8.19 -3.60
CA PHE A 124 -2.65 -7.41 -2.73
C PHE A 124 -2.81 -5.94 -3.00
N ASP A 125 -3.01 -5.15 -1.96
CA ASP A 125 -3.14 -3.69 -2.04
C ASP A 125 -2.72 -3.06 -0.72
N SER A 126 -2.68 -1.73 -0.68
CA SER A 126 -2.48 -0.99 0.57
C SER A 126 -3.64 -1.20 1.53
N ALA A 127 -3.33 -1.43 2.82
CA ALA A 127 -4.32 -1.40 3.89
C ALA A 127 -5.11 -0.07 3.91
N ASP A 128 -4.46 1.03 3.51
CA ASP A 128 -5.07 2.36 3.43
C ASP A 128 -6.31 2.37 2.53
N LEU A 129 -6.25 1.69 1.38
CA LEU A 129 -7.38 1.67 0.44
C LEU A 129 -8.59 0.91 1.00
N VAL A 130 -8.34 -0.12 1.83
CA VAL A 130 -9.40 -0.84 2.54
C VAL A 130 -10.08 0.08 3.56
N LEU A 131 -9.30 0.88 4.29
CA LEU A 131 -9.83 1.88 5.23
C LEU A 131 -10.62 2.99 4.50
N GLU A 132 -10.12 3.44 3.37
CA GLU A 132 -10.79 4.49 2.60
C GLU A 132 -12.12 4.00 2.02
N GLU A 133 -12.26 2.73 1.64
CA GLU A 133 -13.44 2.31 0.89
C GLU A 133 -14.53 1.62 1.70
N VAL A 134 -14.18 0.71 2.62
CA VAL A 134 -15.15 -0.29 3.10
C VAL A 134 -15.27 -0.41 4.62
N VAL A 135 -14.38 0.22 5.39
CA VAL A 135 -14.53 0.20 6.85
C VAL A 135 -15.58 1.21 7.31
N LYS A 136 -16.38 0.82 8.30
CA LYS A 136 -17.29 1.74 8.98
C LYS A 136 -16.52 2.62 9.96
N LEU A 137 -16.75 3.92 9.83
CA LEU A 137 -16.35 4.92 10.83
C LEU A 137 -17.13 4.68 12.12
N ARG A 138 -16.44 4.78 13.27
CA ARG A 138 -17.01 4.62 14.61
C ARG A 138 -16.38 5.65 15.56
N PRO A 139 -16.92 5.83 16.78
CA PRO A 139 -16.31 6.69 17.79
C PRO A 139 -14.86 6.32 18.09
N GLU A 140 -14.57 5.03 18.25
CA GLU A 140 -13.22 4.53 18.46
C GLU A 140 -12.46 4.36 17.13
N GLY A 141 -11.18 4.72 17.12
CA GLY A 141 -10.28 4.51 16.00
C GLY A 141 -9.89 3.05 15.77
N LEU A 142 -9.33 2.77 14.59
CA LEU A 142 -8.66 1.51 14.26
C LEU A 142 -7.16 1.60 14.52
N GLY A 143 -6.60 0.62 15.25
CA GLY A 143 -5.18 0.58 15.60
C GLY A 143 -4.35 -0.46 14.85
N SER A 144 -4.98 -1.50 14.29
CA SER A 144 -4.25 -2.61 13.66
C SER A 144 -5.01 -3.25 12.50
N ILE A 145 -4.28 -4.03 11.70
CA ILE A 145 -4.80 -4.74 10.53
C ILE A 145 -5.75 -5.86 10.92
N GLU A 146 -5.52 -6.51 12.06
CA GLU A 146 -6.40 -7.55 12.60
C GLU A 146 -7.81 -7.03 12.88
N ASP A 147 -7.95 -5.75 13.24
CA ASP A 147 -9.23 -5.13 13.56
C ASP A 147 -10.03 -4.69 12.32
N VAL A 148 -9.40 -4.62 11.13
CA VAL A 148 -10.01 -4.10 9.91
C VAL A 148 -11.26 -4.90 9.53
N ASN A 149 -11.17 -6.23 9.53
CA ASN A 149 -12.30 -7.08 9.15
C ASN A 149 -13.53 -6.91 10.05
N ALA A 150 -13.36 -6.53 11.32
CA ALA A 150 -14.47 -6.26 12.23
C ALA A 150 -15.23 -4.95 11.89
N ARG A 151 -14.66 -4.10 11.02
CA ARG A 151 -15.25 -2.85 10.54
C ARG A 151 -15.87 -2.95 9.15
N ILE A 152 -15.59 -4.00 8.39
CA ILE A 152 -16.17 -4.21 7.06
C ILE A 152 -17.61 -4.72 7.19
N ASP A 153 -18.56 -4.10 6.48
CA ASP A 153 -19.90 -4.67 6.34
C ASP A 153 -19.89 -5.82 5.32
N PRO A 154 -20.31 -7.05 5.70
CA PRO A 154 -20.50 -8.13 4.74
C PRO A 154 -21.49 -7.81 3.63
N MET A 155 -22.39 -6.84 3.81
CA MET A 155 -23.32 -6.40 2.77
C MET A 155 -22.68 -5.45 1.76
N ASP A 156 -21.55 -4.80 2.10
CA ASP A 156 -20.84 -3.85 1.23
C ASP A 156 -19.76 -4.55 0.39
N THR A 157 -19.14 -5.60 0.94
CA THR A 157 -18.15 -6.41 0.22
C THR A 157 -17.92 -7.79 0.86
N ASP A 158 -17.62 -8.76 0.01
CA ASP A 158 -17.12 -10.09 0.36
C ASP A 158 -15.60 -10.14 0.58
N VAL A 159 -14.88 -9.03 0.36
CA VAL A 159 -13.41 -9.00 0.50
C VAL A 159 -12.99 -8.92 1.96
N ARG A 160 -12.02 -9.74 2.36
CA ARG A 160 -11.44 -9.76 3.71
C ARG A 160 -9.92 -9.66 3.65
N VAL A 161 -9.36 -8.97 4.64
CA VAL A 161 -7.92 -8.91 4.86
C VAL A 161 -7.46 -10.22 5.50
N VAL A 162 -6.43 -10.83 4.95
CA VAL A 162 -5.88 -12.12 5.42
C VAL A 162 -4.66 -11.88 6.30
N SER A 163 -3.70 -11.10 5.82
CA SER A 163 -2.45 -10.81 6.54
C SER A 163 -1.72 -9.59 5.95
N GLY A 164 -0.90 -8.93 6.76
CA GLY A 164 0.11 -7.97 6.30
C GLY A 164 1.34 -8.63 5.67
N LEU A 165 2.11 -7.84 4.91
CA LEU A 165 3.37 -8.27 4.28
C LEU A 165 4.63 -7.77 5.00
N GLY A 166 4.50 -6.89 6.00
CA GLY A 166 5.63 -6.40 6.78
C GLY A 166 6.42 -5.25 6.13
N ASP A 167 5.94 -4.69 5.01
CA ASP A 167 6.52 -3.50 4.37
C ASP A 167 6.01 -2.18 5.01
N THR A 168 5.85 -2.21 6.33
CA THR A 168 5.07 -1.25 7.11
C THR A 168 5.66 0.17 7.14
N VAL A 169 4.78 1.13 6.92
CA VAL A 169 4.94 2.56 7.24
C VAL A 169 3.80 2.95 8.15
N TYR A 170 4.00 3.87 9.10
CA TYR A 170 2.95 4.23 10.05
C TYR A 170 2.34 5.58 9.74
N HIS A 171 1.01 5.65 9.76
CA HIS A 171 0.32 6.92 9.97
C HIS A 171 0.60 7.35 11.40
N THR A 172 1.26 8.49 11.58
CA THR A 172 1.79 8.91 12.87
C THR A 172 1.29 10.31 13.20
N LEU A 173 0.89 10.52 14.45
CA LEU A 173 0.61 11.84 14.97
C LEU A 173 1.90 12.65 15.08
N MET A 174 1.84 13.92 14.68
CA MET A 174 2.94 14.84 14.79
C MET A 174 2.45 16.17 15.32
N ALA A 175 3.20 16.78 16.23
CA ALA A 175 2.85 18.07 16.80
C ALA A 175 4.07 18.97 16.97
N ASP A 176 3.83 20.27 16.89
CA ASP A 176 4.74 21.30 17.39
C ASP A 176 4.91 21.12 18.91
N PRO A 177 6.15 21.08 19.43
CA PRO A 177 6.41 20.99 20.86
C PRO A 177 5.67 22.03 21.72
N GLU A 178 5.38 23.22 21.19
CA GLU A 178 4.66 24.29 21.90
C GLU A 178 3.18 23.95 22.17
N LEU A 179 2.59 23.04 21.39
CA LEU A 179 1.23 22.55 21.61
C LEU A 179 1.13 21.46 22.68
N LEU A 180 2.26 20.86 23.09
CA LEU A 180 2.28 19.75 24.03
C LEU A 180 2.54 20.26 25.46
N PRO A 181 1.53 20.21 26.37
CA PRO A 181 1.76 20.49 27.78
C PRO A 181 2.87 19.60 28.36
N PRO A 182 3.65 20.09 29.33
CA PRO A 182 4.67 19.27 29.97
C PRO A 182 4.09 17.96 30.54
N GLY A 183 4.54 16.83 29.99
CA GLY A 183 4.12 15.49 30.43
C GLY A 183 2.88 14.94 29.73
N SER A 184 2.33 15.62 28.72
CA SER A 184 1.32 15.02 27.85
C SER A 184 1.95 14.02 26.88
N GLU A 185 1.22 12.95 26.58
CA GLU A 185 1.53 12.06 25.46
C GLU A 185 0.78 12.56 24.23
N LEU A 186 1.40 12.45 23.05
CA LEU A 186 0.75 12.77 21.78
C LEU A 186 0.08 11.51 21.25
N ASP A 187 -1.17 11.28 21.64
CA ASP A 187 -1.97 10.11 21.32
C ASP A 187 -3.40 10.50 20.91
N ARG A 188 -4.25 9.52 20.63
CA ARG A 188 -5.67 9.76 20.31
C ARG A 188 -6.44 10.53 21.40
N ASP A 189 -6.09 10.35 22.67
CA ASP A 189 -6.77 11.05 23.77
C ASP A 189 -6.38 12.54 23.77
N PHE A 190 -5.11 12.87 23.47
CA PHE A 190 -4.70 14.26 23.21
C PHE A 190 -5.51 14.89 22.08
N VAL A 191 -5.72 14.18 20.97
CA VAL A 191 -6.51 14.69 19.83
C VAL A 191 -7.98 14.88 20.21
N ALA A 192 -8.55 14.00 21.03
CA ALA A 192 -9.94 14.13 21.49
C ALA A 192 -10.19 15.35 22.39
N ASP A 193 -9.16 15.85 23.07
CA ASP A 193 -9.22 17.07 23.88
C ASP A 193 -8.74 18.33 23.11
N TYR A 194 -8.32 18.17 21.85
CA TYR A 194 -7.79 19.25 21.03
C TYR A 194 -8.88 19.97 20.23
N GLU A 195 -8.93 21.30 20.34
CA GLU A 195 -9.76 22.17 19.52
C GLU A 195 -8.87 22.95 18.54
N GLY A 196 -9.03 22.72 17.23
CA GLY A 196 -8.22 23.41 16.24
C GLY A 196 -8.09 22.71 14.89
N GLU A 197 -7.02 23.04 14.17
CA GLU A 197 -6.73 22.50 12.85
C GLU A 197 -5.86 21.25 12.95
N LEU A 198 -6.19 20.23 12.16
CA LEU A 198 -5.37 19.03 11.99
C LEU A 198 -4.93 18.93 10.54
N CYS A 199 -3.62 19.10 10.30
CA CYS A 199 -3.05 19.04 8.97
C CYS A 199 -2.93 17.60 8.49
N ILE A 200 -3.53 17.30 7.34
CA ILE A 200 -3.49 15.99 6.69
C ILE A 200 -3.34 16.14 5.17
N SER A 201 -2.87 15.10 4.51
CA SER A 201 -2.94 15.03 3.04
C SER A 201 -4.42 14.89 2.61
N PRO A 202 -4.91 15.63 1.60
CA PRO A 202 -6.33 15.60 1.19
C PRO A 202 -6.87 14.20 0.85
N ARG A 203 -6.00 13.31 0.37
CA ARG A 203 -6.37 11.92 0.05
C ARG A 203 -6.63 11.06 1.29
N TYR A 204 -6.14 11.45 2.47
CA TYR A 204 -6.22 10.65 3.68
C TYR A 204 -7.38 11.04 4.60
N GLU A 205 -8.29 11.92 4.19
CA GLU A 205 -9.39 12.41 5.04
C GLU A 205 -10.18 11.26 5.68
N ARG A 206 -10.74 10.37 4.86
CA ARG A 206 -11.52 9.23 5.32
C ARG A 206 -10.68 8.19 6.07
N LEU A 207 -9.41 8.05 5.70
CA LEU A 207 -8.48 7.17 6.42
C LEU A 207 -8.24 7.70 7.84
N VAL A 208 -7.92 8.98 7.97
CA VAL A 208 -7.65 9.66 9.24
C VAL A 208 -8.88 9.56 10.16
N GLU A 209 -10.08 9.76 9.61
CA GLU A 209 -11.34 9.50 10.34
C GLU A 209 -11.44 8.07 10.87
N ALA A 210 -11.06 7.07 10.07
CA ALA A 210 -11.13 5.67 10.48
C ALA A 210 -10.10 5.33 11.57
N VAL A 211 -8.88 5.85 11.48
CA VAL A 211 -7.78 5.53 12.41
C VAL A 211 -7.84 6.33 13.70
N LEU A 212 -8.26 7.60 13.68
CA LEU A 212 -8.46 8.39 14.90
C LEU A 212 -9.79 8.03 15.57
N GLY A 213 -10.83 7.77 14.78
CA GLY A 213 -12.19 7.62 15.25
C GLY A 213 -12.91 8.97 15.33
N THR A 214 -14.22 8.93 15.07
CA THR A 214 -15.06 10.13 14.97
C THR A 214 -15.09 10.97 16.25
N ARG A 215 -14.94 10.35 17.43
CA ARG A 215 -14.91 11.07 18.71
C ARG A 215 -13.72 12.04 18.80
N CYS A 216 -12.58 11.66 18.23
CA CYS A 216 -11.38 12.50 18.25
C CYS A 216 -11.48 13.70 17.30
N LEU A 217 -12.53 13.77 16.48
CA LEU A 217 -12.66 14.75 15.40
C LEU A 217 -13.83 15.73 15.62
N ASP A 218 -14.52 15.65 16.77
CA ASP A 218 -15.70 16.48 17.05
C ASP A 218 -15.39 17.99 17.03
N ASP A 219 -14.21 18.39 17.52
CA ASP A 219 -13.75 19.78 17.63
C ASP A 219 -12.55 20.10 16.72
N VAL A 220 -12.28 19.22 15.75
CA VAL A 220 -11.17 19.33 14.79
C VAL A 220 -11.66 19.76 13.42
N THR A 221 -10.92 20.64 12.77
CA THR A 221 -11.10 20.95 11.33
C THR A 221 -9.89 20.50 10.55
N PHE A 222 -10.08 19.76 9.46
CA PHE A 222 -8.96 19.37 8.60
C PHE A 222 -8.38 20.57 7.84
N ALA A 223 -7.06 20.72 7.95
CA ALA A 223 -6.24 21.63 7.15
C ALA A 223 -5.40 20.81 6.17
N TYR A 224 -5.02 21.43 5.05
CA TYR A 224 -4.32 20.77 3.96
C TYR A 224 -3.04 21.51 3.56
N PRO A 225 -1.99 20.81 3.10
CA PRO A 225 -0.78 21.44 2.59
C PRO A 225 -1.10 22.37 1.40
N ASN A 226 -0.88 23.68 1.58
CA ASN A 226 -1.11 24.69 0.55
C ASN A 226 0.13 24.88 -0.36
N GLY A 227 0.58 23.80 -0.99
CA GLY A 227 1.74 23.84 -1.90
C GLY A 227 3.10 23.83 -1.19
N ALA A 228 3.15 23.41 0.07
CA ALA A 228 4.40 23.10 0.77
C ALA A 228 5.16 21.98 0.01
N PRO A 229 6.50 22.04 -0.05
CA PRO A 229 7.29 21.02 -0.73
C PRO A 229 7.25 19.66 -0.02
N GLU A 230 7.01 19.67 1.28
CA GLU A 230 6.93 18.51 2.16
C GLU A 230 5.71 18.63 3.08
N GLU A 231 5.06 17.52 3.36
CA GLU A 231 3.82 17.46 4.16
C GLU A 231 4.12 17.80 5.63
N GLU A 232 5.28 17.36 6.14
CA GLU A 232 5.77 17.67 7.49
C GLU A 232 5.99 19.18 7.71
N ALA A 233 6.36 19.93 6.67
CA ALA A 233 6.48 21.39 6.77
C ALA A 233 5.11 22.06 6.95
N ALA A 234 4.08 21.59 6.22
CA ALA A 234 2.72 22.08 6.38
C ALA A 234 2.15 21.72 7.77
N ILE A 235 2.50 20.54 8.30
CA ILE A 235 2.15 20.14 9.65
C ILE A 235 2.82 21.05 10.68
N ALA A 236 4.11 21.38 10.51
CA ALA A 236 4.80 22.33 11.39
C ALA A 236 4.18 23.74 11.36
N GLU A 237 3.72 24.20 10.20
CA GLU A 237 3.00 25.48 10.10
C GLU A 237 1.62 25.46 10.77
N THR A 238 0.92 24.33 10.70
CA THR A 238 -0.41 24.15 11.30
C THR A 238 -0.34 23.87 12.81
N GLY A 239 0.72 23.18 13.23
CA GLY A 239 1.00 22.79 14.61
C GLY A 239 0.65 21.34 14.93
N LEU A 240 -0.42 20.76 14.38
CA LEU A 240 -0.79 19.36 14.60
C LEU A 240 -1.13 18.67 13.28
N GLY A 241 -0.76 17.41 13.11
CA GLY A 241 -1.07 16.67 11.90
C GLY A 241 -0.88 15.15 11.98
N VAL A 242 -1.35 14.48 10.93
CA VAL A 242 -1.14 13.04 10.71
C VAL A 242 -0.51 12.84 9.35
N TYR A 243 0.62 12.13 9.31
CA TYR A 243 1.25 11.73 8.05
C TYR A 243 2.04 10.44 8.18
N LEU A 244 2.44 9.89 7.02
CA LEU A 244 3.20 8.66 6.94
C LEU A 244 4.65 8.84 7.39
N THR A 245 5.12 7.95 8.26
CA THR A 245 6.50 7.92 8.73
C THR A 245 7.06 6.50 8.73
N MET A 246 8.34 6.39 8.35
CA MET A 246 9.13 5.19 8.58
C MET A 246 10.10 5.41 9.75
N THR A 247 10.99 6.40 9.64
CA THR A 247 11.91 6.82 10.72
C THR A 247 11.45 8.11 11.40
N GLY A 248 10.67 8.92 10.69
CA GLY A 248 10.26 10.27 11.07
C GLY A 248 11.42 11.26 11.16
N SER A 249 12.48 11.10 10.35
CA SER A 249 13.59 12.05 10.30
C SER A 249 13.14 13.43 9.80
N THR A 250 12.36 13.48 8.72
CA THR A 250 11.86 14.72 8.11
C THR A 250 11.01 15.52 9.10
N ALA A 251 10.10 14.86 9.83
CA ALA A 251 9.32 15.51 10.88
C ALA A 251 10.21 16.21 11.93
N ARG A 252 11.29 15.53 12.39
CA ARG A 252 12.22 16.11 13.36
C ARG A 252 13.07 17.24 12.79
N GLU A 253 13.39 17.20 11.50
CA GLU A 253 14.09 18.30 10.80
C GLU A 253 13.23 19.58 10.78
N HIS A 254 11.90 19.43 10.72
CA HIS A 254 10.94 20.53 10.88
C HIS A 254 10.56 20.84 12.34
N GLY A 255 11.25 20.24 13.32
CA GLY A 255 11.05 20.50 14.74
C GLY A 255 9.84 19.82 15.37
N LEU A 256 9.15 18.93 14.65
CA LEU A 256 7.98 18.22 15.16
C LEU A 256 8.37 17.09 16.13
N VAL A 257 7.50 16.89 17.12
CA VAL A 257 7.48 15.70 17.98
C VAL A 257 6.61 14.63 17.31
N LEU A 258 7.11 13.40 17.28
CA LEU A 258 6.33 12.24 16.85
C LEU A 258 5.59 11.65 18.05
N GLY A 259 4.31 11.37 17.86
CA GLY A 259 3.43 10.73 18.82
C GLY A 259 3.12 9.29 18.46
N GLU A 260 1.89 8.90 18.78
CA GLU A 260 1.34 7.57 18.54
C GLU A 260 1.40 7.19 17.05
N HIS A 261 1.83 5.94 16.80
CA HIS A 261 1.62 5.26 15.52
C HIS A 261 0.17 4.80 15.46
N LEU A 262 -0.65 5.54 14.72
CA LEU A 262 -2.10 5.34 14.66
C LEU A 262 -2.45 4.03 13.95
N PHE A 263 -1.85 3.78 12.79
CA PHE A 263 -2.18 2.62 11.98
C PHE A 263 -1.01 2.20 11.07
N PRO A 264 -0.76 0.87 10.94
CA PRO A 264 0.23 0.36 9.99
C PRO A 264 -0.31 0.41 8.54
N SER A 265 0.21 1.35 7.76
CA SER A 265 0.09 1.36 6.30
C SER A 265 1.09 0.36 5.71
N GLU A 266 0.64 -0.85 5.44
CA GLU A 266 1.41 -1.87 4.72
C GLU A 266 0.59 -2.49 3.59
N THR A 267 1.28 -3.22 2.71
CA THR A 267 0.63 -4.07 1.73
C THR A 267 -0.02 -5.24 2.45
N VAL A 268 -1.27 -5.55 2.12
CA VAL A 268 -2.04 -6.64 2.72
C VAL A 268 -2.46 -7.66 1.66
N LEU A 269 -2.38 -8.93 2.02
CA LEU A 269 -3.05 -10.01 1.30
C LEU A 269 -4.54 -9.95 1.62
N MET A 270 -5.37 -10.03 0.59
CA MET A 270 -6.82 -10.03 0.69
C MET A 270 -7.41 -11.20 -0.09
N GLU A 271 -8.55 -11.69 0.39
CA GLU A 271 -9.35 -12.72 -0.26
C GLU A 271 -10.75 -12.20 -0.56
N ASN A 272 -11.29 -12.55 -1.72
CA ASN A 272 -12.74 -12.46 -1.96
C ASN A 272 -13.36 -13.80 -1.57
N VAL A 273 -14.09 -13.83 -0.46
CA VAL A 273 -14.64 -15.10 0.08
C VAL A 273 -15.67 -15.75 -0.86
N ALA A 274 -16.31 -14.96 -1.73
CA ALA A 274 -17.26 -15.47 -2.72
C ALA A 274 -16.57 -16.21 -3.88
N GLU A 275 -15.29 -15.90 -4.14
CA GLU A 275 -14.48 -16.49 -5.22
C GLU A 275 -13.46 -17.52 -4.69
N ALA A 276 -13.62 -17.96 -3.43
CA ALA A 276 -12.70 -18.90 -2.81
C ALA A 276 -12.79 -20.30 -3.44
N THR A 277 -11.69 -20.78 -4.02
CA THR A 277 -11.55 -22.13 -4.59
C THR A 277 -10.48 -22.95 -3.86
N PRO A 278 -10.48 -24.29 -3.97
CA PRO A 278 -9.41 -25.11 -3.38
C PRO A 278 -8.01 -24.73 -3.90
N ALA A 279 -7.90 -24.34 -5.18
CA ALA A 279 -6.63 -23.87 -5.74
C ALA A 279 -6.21 -22.53 -5.12
N ALA A 280 -7.14 -21.57 -4.98
CA ALA A 280 -6.88 -20.30 -4.29
C ALA A 280 -6.47 -20.51 -2.82
N GLU A 281 -7.08 -21.47 -2.12
CA GLU A 281 -6.70 -21.82 -0.74
C GLU A 281 -5.27 -22.39 -0.65
N THR A 282 -4.85 -23.21 -1.62
CA THR A 282 -3.47 -23.71 -1.70
C THR A 282 -2.49 -22.55 -1.87
N VAL A 283 -2.75 -21.68 -2.85
CA VAL A 283 -1.93 -20.49 -3.13
C VAL A 283 -1.86 -19.58 -1.90
N LYS A 284 -3.02 -19.29 -1.29
CA LYS A 284 -3.11 -18.49 -0.06
C LYS A 284 -2.26 -19.05 1.06
N ARG A 285 -2.28 -20.37 1.30
CA ARG A 285 -1.45 -20.99 2.36
C ARG A 285 0.04 -20.90 2.07
N ALA A 286 0.43 -21.12 0.82
CA ALA A 286 1.83 -21.00 0.40
C ALA A 286 2.36 -19.58 0.66
N ILE A 287 1.57 -18.56 0.31
CA ILE A 287 1.99 -17.14 0.39
C ILE A 287 1.55 -16.43 1.68
N ALA A 288 0.79 -17.04 2.58
CA ALA A 288 0.42 -16.45 3.88
C ALA A 288 1.30 -16.97 5.03
N SER A 289 2.14 -18.00 4.79
CA SER A 289 2.91 -18.64 5.86
C SER A 289 3.95 -17.69 6.48
N PRO A 290 4.00 -17.54 7.82
CA PRO A 290 4.89 -16.60 8.53
C PRO A 290 6.38 -16.99 8.51
N GLU A 291 6.75 -18.15 7.98
CA GLU A 291 8.15 -18.61 7.90
C GLU A 291 9.03 -17.80 6.92
N LEU A 292 8.46 -16.82 6.22
CA LEU A 292 9.19 -15.86 5.38
C LEU A 292 9.62 -14.59 6.14
N GLU A 293 9.22 -14.41 7.41
CA GLU A 293 9.86 -13.44 8.30
C GLU A 293 11.26 -13.95 8.67
N THR A 294 12.24 -13.62 7.82
CA THR A 294 13.68 -13.55 8.09
C THR A 294 14.21 -14.44 9.23
N GLU A 295 14.81 -15.57 8.86
CA GLU A 295 15.93 -16.14 9.62
C GLU A 295 17.11 -15.13 9.58
N LEU A 296 17.01 -14.06 10.36
CA LEU A 296 18.15 -13.22 10.72
C LEU A 296 19.07 -14.09 11.58
N LYS A 297 20.02 -14.78 10.93
CA LYS A 297 21.14 -15.41 11.63
C LYS A 297 21.92 -14.33 12.37
N VAL A 298 21.80 -14.36 13.69
CA VAL A 298 22.60 -13.63 14.68
C VAL A 298 24.09 -13.88 14.49
#